data_AF-A0A354Z5Y8-F1
#
_entry.id   AF-A0A354Z5Y8-F1
#
_cell.length_a   1.000
_cell.length_b   1.000
_cell.length_c   1.000
_cell.angle_alpha   90.00
_cell.angle_beta   90.00
_cell.angle_gamma   90.00
#
_symmetry.space_group_name_H-M   'P 1'
#
loop_
_entity.id
_entity.type
_entity.pdbx_description
1 polymer ?
#
loop_
_entity_poly.entity_id
_entity_poly.type
_entity_poly.pdbx_seq_one_letter_code
_entity_poly.pdbx_strand_id
1 'polypeptide(L)'
;MGEPQPVREDCSICHKPHGSVHDNLLVTRGPWLCQQCHLAQFHPSTAYSGTGLPGAATPSGAQQMLGRNCLNCHTQIHGSNHPSGVRKTR
;
A
#
# COMPACT_ATOMS: atom_id res chain seq x y z
N MET A 1 20.76 -3.79 -3.79
CA MET A 1 20.57 -2.35 -4.01
C MET A 1 19.13 -2.05 -3.61
N GLY A 2 18.90 -1.82 -2.32
CA GLY A 2 17.55 -1.75 -1.75
C GLY A 2 17.13 -0.31 -1.54
N GLU A 3 15.91 0.02 -1.96
CA GLU A 3 15.21 1.24 -1.57
C GLU A 3 15.34 1.45 -0.05
N PRO A 4 15.65 2.67 0.44
CA PRO A 4 15.57 2.96 1.87
C PRO A 4 14.19 2.58 2.39
N GLN A 5 14.18 1.94 3.56
CA GLN A 5 12.94 1.43 4.15
C GLN A 5 12.45 2.50 5.12
N PRO A 6 11.40 3.27 4.79
CA PRO A 6 11.03 4.49 5.53
C PRO A 6 10.75 4.22 7.02
N VAL A 7 10.34 2.99 7.35
CA VAL A 7 10.12 2.51 8.72
C VAL A 7 11.39 2.57 9.59
N ARG A 8 12.58 2.48 9.01
CA ARG A 8 13.85 2.62 9.76
C ARG A 8 14.30 4.07 9.90
N GLU A 9 13.72 4.96 9.11
CA GLU A 9 14.10 6.36 9.07
C GLU A 9 13.20 7.16 10.00
N ASP A 10 11.90 7.20 9.70
CA ASP A 10 10.91 7.92 10.49
C ASP A 10 9.51 7.33 10.33
N CYS A 11 8.89 6.97 11.46
CA CYS A 11 7.51 6.49 11.52
C CYS A 11 6.51 7.54 11.03
N SER A 12 6.85 8.83 11.15
CA SER A 12 5.96 9.95 10.80
C SER A 12 5.72 10.11 9.31
N ILE A 13 6.56 9.48 8.47
CA ILE A 13 6.38 9.40 7.01
C ILE A 13 5.03 8.77 6.67
N CYS A 14 4.62 7.76 7.45
CA CYS A 14 3.36 7.04 7.24
C CYS A 14 2.29 7.39 8.28
N HIS A 15 2.68 7.72 9.52
CA HIS A 15 1.78 7.89 10.66
C HIS A 15 1.72 9.32 11.20
N LYS A 16 0.54 9.72 11.67
CA LYS A 16 0.28 10.98 12.36
C LYS A 16 -0.02 10.70 13.84
N PRO A 17 0.97 10.86 14.75
CA PRO A 17 0.90 10.34 16.12
C PRO A 17 -0.23 10.92 16.97
N HIS A 18 -0.68 12.15 16.68
CA HIS A 18 -1.71 12.84 17.45
C HIS A 18 -3.14 12.66 16.92
N GLY A 19 -3.34 11.90 15.84
CA GLY A 19 -4.67 11.65 15.29
C GLY A 19 -4.76 11.85 13.78
N SER A 20 -5.40 10.89 13.12
CA SER A 20 -5.78 10.97 11.70
C SER A 20 -7.22 10.51 11.51
N VAL A 21 -7.82 10.97 10.41
CA VAL A 21 -9.11 10.47 9.91
C VAL A 21 -8.98 9.11 9.23
N HIS A 22 -7.76 8.64 9.00
CA HIS A 22 -7.46 7.35 8.39
C HIS A 22 -7.10 6.31 9.46
N ASP A 23 -7.48 5.05 9.21
CA ASP A 23 -7.16 3.93 10.10
C ASP A 23 -5.67 3.85 10.39
N ASN A 24 -5.31 3.33 11.57
CA ASN A 24 -3.94 3.21 12.05
C ASN A 24 -3.17 4.54 12.07
N LEU A 25 -3.88 5.67 12.22
CA LEU A 25 -3.27 7.00 12.27
C LEU A 25 -2.50 7.35 10.98
N LEU A 26 -2.88 6.82 9.82
CA LEU A 26 -2.10 7.07 8.59
C LEU A 26 -2.23 8.52 8.11
N VAL A 27 -1.17 9.08 7.52
CA VAL A 27 -1.19 10.45 6.95
C VAL A 27 -2.08 10.56 5.71
N THR A 28 -2.35 9.45 5.03
CA THR A 28 -3.28 9.34 3.90
C THR A 28 -3.87 7.93 3.81
N ARG A 29 -4.84 7.71 2.93
CA ARG A 29 -5.47 6.39 2.72
C ARG A 29 -4.45 5.36 2.21
N GLY A 30 -4.55 4.12 2.70
CA GLY A 30 -3.62 3.02 2.41
C GLY A 30 -3.14 2.89 0.95
N PRO A 31 -4.02 2.72 -0.05
CA PRO A 31 -3.58 2.50 -1.42
C PRO A 31 -2.86 3.72 -2.01
N TRP A 32 -3.22 4.93 -1.59
CA TRP A 32 -2.55 6.16 -2.00
C TRP A 32 -1.19 6.31 -1.34
N LEU A 33 -1.08 6.00 -0.04
CA LEU A 33 0.17 6.03 0.73
C LEU A 33 1.26 5.19 0.02
N CYS A 34 0.92 3.97 -0.39
CA CYS A 34 1.87 3.10 -1.09
C CYS A 34 2.31 3.69 -2.43
N GLN A 35 1.40 4.31 -3.18
CA GLN A 35 1.68 4.89 -4.50
C GLN A 35 2.50 6.19 -4.45
N GLN A 36 2.65 6.82 -3.28
CA GLN A 36 3.55 7.97 -3.13
C GLN A 36 5.00 7.60 -3.45
N CYS A 37 5.37 6.32 -3.24
CA CYS A 37 6.72 5.82 -3.54
C CYS A 37 6.73 4.66 -4.56
N HIS A 38 5.68 3.83 -4.61
CA HIS A 38 5.65 2.63 -5.44
C HIS A 38 4.80 2.75 -6.71
N LEU A 39 5.48 2.85 -7.86
CA LEU A 39 4.89 2.72 -9.19
C LEU A 39 5.14 1.31 -9.72
N ALA A 40 4.21 0.39 -9.45
CA ALA A 40 4.38 -1.02 -9.80
C ALA A 40 4.08 -1.26 -11.28
N GLN A 41 5.03 -1.87 -11.98
CA GLN A 41 4.86 -2.30 -13.37
C GLN A 41 4.06 -3.60 -13.50
N PHE A 42 4.06 -4.44 -12.44
CA PHE A 42 3.49 -5.81 -12.46
C PHE A 42 2.05 -5.92 -11.94
N HIS A 43 1.53 -4.89 -11.29
CA HIS A 43 0.09 -4.66 -11.15
C HIS A 43 -0.12 -3.15 -11.26
N PRO A 44 -0.94 -2.67 -12.20
CA PRO A 44 -0.92 -1.28 -12.57
C PRO A 44 -1.37 -0.40 -11.39
N SER A 45 -0.48 0.47 -10.93
CA SER A 45 -0.79 1.60 -10.03
C SER A 45 -1.65 2.63 -10.76
N THR A 46 -2.80 2.20 -11.31
CA THR A 46 -3.72 3.07 -12.02
C THR A 46 -4.37 4.06 -11.07
N ALA A 47 -4.86 5.17 -11.63
CA ALA A 47 -5.63 6.13 -10.86
C ALA A 47 -6.82 5.42 -10.21
N TYR A 48 -6.87 5.46 -8.88
CA TYR A 48 -7.94 4.91 -8.08
C TYR A 48 -9.22 5.76 -8.22
N SER A 49 -9.85 5.69 -9.39
CA SER A 49 -11.05 6.45 -9.76
C SER A 49 -12.35 5.68 -9.51
N GLY A 50 -12.28 4.51 -8.88
CA GLY A 50 -13.43 3.62 -8.67
C GLY A 50 -13.87 2.84 -9.92
N THR A 51 -13.33 3.20 -11.08
CA THR A 51 -13.48 2.48 -12.34
C THR A 51 -12.86 1.09 -12.22
N GLY A 52 -13.65 0.03 -12.40
CA GLY A 52 -13.20 -1.36 -12.28
C GLY A 52 -13.43 -2.02 -10.91
N LEU A 53 -14.21 -1.41 -9.99
CA LEU A 53 -14.73 -2.15 -8.83
C LEU A 53 -15.73 -3.25 -9.28
N PRO A 54 -15.94 -4.32 -8.49
CA PRO A 54 -16.91 -5.37 -8.81
C PRO A 54 -18.27 -4.76 -9.13
N GLY A 55 -18.78 -5.03 -10.35
CA GLY A 55 -19.99 -4.41 -10.90
C GLY A 55 -19.74 -3.41 -12.04
N ALA A 56 -18.50 -2.98 -12.27
CA ALA A 56 -18.11 -2.24 -13.46
C ALA A 56 -17.82 -3.20 -14.63
N ALA A 57 -18.29 -2.87 -15.84
CA ALA A 57 -18.15 -3.69 -17.06
C ALA A 57 -16.70 -3.83 -17.59
N THR A 58 -15.72 -3.24 -16.89
CA THR A 58 -14.30 -3.28 -17.22
C THR A 58 -13.56 -4.24 -16.29
N PRO A 59 -12.65 -5.09 -16.81
CA PRO A 59 -11.87 -6.02 -15.98
C PRO A 59 -11.15 -5.25 -14.86
N SER A 60 -11.36 -5.72 -13.63
CA SER A 60 -10.99 -5.02 -12.39
C SER A 60 -9.48 -4.86 -12.22
N GLY A 61 -8.95 -3.71 -12.63
CA GLY A 61 -7.60 -3.26 -12.27
C GLY A 61 -7.51 -2.60 -10.90
N ALA A 62 -8.63 -2.47 -10.19
CA ALA A 62 -8.75 -1.73 -8.92
C ALA A 62 -8.74 -2.64 -7.68
N GLN A 63 -8.20 -3.86 -7.77
CA GLN A 63 -8.14 -4.81 -6.64
C GLN A 63 -7.48 -4.22 -5.39
N GLN A 64 -6.54 -3.28 -5.57
CA GLN A 64 -5.86 -2.55 -4.50
C GLN A 64 -6.78 -1.56 -3.77
N MET A 65 -8.01 -1.31 -4.25
CA MET A 65 -9.01 -0.52 -3.54
C MET A 65 -9.96 -1.36 -2.69
N LEU A 66 -9.91 -2.70 -2.80
CA LEU A 66 -10.81 -3.58 -2.06
C LEU A 66 -10.19 -4.07 -0.74
N GLY A 67 -11.04 -4.18 0.29
CA GLY A 67 -10.66 -4.75 1.59
C GLY A 67 -9.46 -4.04 2.22
N ARG A 68 -8.43 -4.81 2.59
CA ARG A 68 -7.18 -4.26 3.14
C ARG A 68 -6.22 -3.72 2.07
N ASN A 69 -6.72 -3.33 0.89
CA ASN A 69 -5.95 -2.73 -0.19
C ASN A 69 -4.70 -3.55 -0.61
N CYS A 70 -3.52 -2.92 -0.61
CA CYS A 70 -2.22 -3.54 -0.85
C CYS A 70 -1.89 -4.59 0.22
N LEU A 71 -2.37 -4.39 1.45
CA LEU A 71 -2.09 -5.27 2.60
C LEU A 71 -2.80 -6.62 2.51
N ASN A 72 -3.71 -6.83 1.54
CA ASN A 72 -4.23 -8.16 1.24
C ASN A 72 -3.11 -9.13 0.82
N CYS A 73 -2.06 -8.62 0.17
CA CYS A 73 -0.90 -9.40 -0.27
C CYS A 73 0.39 -8.99 0.45
N HIS A 74 0.56 -7.71 0.77
CA HIS A 74 1.75 -7.15 1.39
C HIS A 74 1.57 -6.97 2.90
N THR A 75 1.57 -8.06 3.64
CA THR A 75 1.24 -8.07 5.08
C THR A 75 2.34 -7.53 5.97
N GLN A 76 3.60 -7.53 5.52
CA GLN A 76 4.78 -7.27 6.37
C GLN A 76 5.41 -5.90 6.12
N ILE A 77 4.61 -4.83 6.16
CA ILE A 77 5.05 -3.47 5.80
C ILE A 77 6.12 -2.88 6.73
N HIS A 78 6.23 -3.35 7.98
CA HIS A 78 7.26 -2.89 8.93
C HIS A 78 8.55 -3.70 8.89
N GLY A 79 8.61 -4.76 8.09
CA GLY A 79 9.76 -5.66 8.06
C GLY A 79 9.34 -7.13 8.05
N SER A 80 10.19 -7.94 7.43
CA SER A 80 10.01 -9.39 7.33
C SER A 80 11.37 -10.04 7.55
N ASN A 81 11.42 -11.11 8.34
CA ASN A 81 12.64 -11.93 8.50
C ASN A 81 12.65 -13.17 7.57
N HIS A 82 11.73 -13.22 6.61
CA HIS A 82 11.65 -14.33 5.66
C HIS A 82 12.73 -14.15 4.56
N PRO A 83 13.44 -15.21 4.12
CA PRO A 83 14.48 -15.11 3.09
C PRO A 83 13.97 -14.51 1.76
N SER A 84 12.70 -14.72 1.45
CA SER A 84 11.99 -14.11 0.32
C SER A 84 11.10 -12.91 0.69
N GLY A 85 11.35 -12.25 1.82
CA GLY A 85 10.53 -11.16 2.35
C GLY A 85 10.74 -9.81 1.67
N VAL A 86 11.61 -9.73 0.65
CA VAL A 86 11.93 -8.48 -0.07
C VAL A 86 10.70 -7.75 -0.62
N ARG A 87 9.65 -8.48 -1.01
CA ARG A 87 8.37 -7.93 -1.51
C ARG A 87 7.30 -7.77 -0.43
N LYS A 88 7.62 -7.94 0.86
CA LYS A 88 6.72 -7.76 2.01
C LYS A 88 5.45 -8.62 1.99
N THR A 89 5.46 -9.73 1.25
CA THR A 89 4.33 -10.66 1.18
C THR A 89 4.30 -11.70 2.31
N ARG A 90 5.43 -11.88 3.01
CA ARG A 90 5.63 -12.82 4.12
C ARG A 90 6.90 -12.49 4.89
#